data_AF-A0A5B0G2W2-F1
#
_entry.id   AF-A0A5B0G2W2-F1
#
_cell.length_a   1.000
_cell.length_b   1.000
_cell.length_c   1.000
_cell.angle_alpha   90.00
_cell.angle_beta   90.00
_cell.angle_gamma   90.00
#
_symmetry.space_group_name_H-M   'P 1'
#
loop_
_entity.id
_entity.type
_entity.pdbx_description
1 polymer ?
#
loop_
_entity_poly.entity_id
_entity_poly.type
_entity_poly.pdbx_seq_one_letter_code
_entity_poly.pdbx_strand_id
1 'polypeptide(L)'
;MKAGARPRRGAPPKGEVSARERILATASDLFYREGIRAIGVDTVVERSGVSKTSLYRVFDSKDALISAFAAEKDRMFWAWWDDVEKKHAEDPRALLDALLSGIAKRIANPAFRGCPFLNLMTEFPDGNHPGRAH
;
A
#
# COMPACT_ATOMS: atom_id res chain seq x y z
N MET A 1 -8.63 42.54 -25.34
CA MET A 1 -8.91 41.49 -24.34
C MET A 1 -8.49 40.15 -24.93
N LYS A 2 -7.38 39.55 -24.49
CA LYS A 2 -7.00 38.18 -24.89
C LYS A 2 -7.12 37.27 -23.66
N ALA A 3 -8.00 36.28 -23.76
CA ALA A 3 -8.20 35.27 -22.74
C ALA A 3 -6.94 34.41 -22.60
N GLY A 4 -6.35 34.39 -21.40
CA GLY A 4 -5.24 33.51 -21.07
C GLY A 4 -5.72 32.07 -20.91
N ALA A 5 -5.15 31.15 -21.68
CA ALA A 5 -5.42 29.72 -21.57
C ALA A 5 -4.99 29.21 -20.19
N ARG A 6 -5.89 28.51 -19.49
CA ARG A 6 -5.59 27.81 -18.23
C ARG A 6 -4.60 26.66 -18.51
N PRO A 7 -3.49 26.54 -17.76
CA PRO A 7 -2.57 25.43 -17.95
C PRO A 7 -3.27 24.11 -17.59
N ARG A 8 -3.20 23.12 -18.49
CA ARG A 8 -3.61 21.75 -18.21
C ARG A 8 -2.68 21.21 -17.13
N ARG A 9 -3.22 20.76 -15.98
CA ARG A 9 -2.43 20.21 -14.86
C ARG A 9 -1.67 18.96 -15.32
N GLY A 10 -0.39 19.16 -15.63
CA GLY A 10 0.61 18.12 -15.86
C GLY A 10 1.09 17.49 -14.56
N ALA A 11 1.78 16.36 -14.68
CA ALA A 11 2.38 15.58 -13.60
C ALA A 11 3.23 16.47 -12.66
N PRO A 12 3.33 16.13 -11.36
CA PRO A 12 4.11 16.89 -10.40
C PRO A 12 5.59 16.99 -10.82
N PRO A 13 6.29 18.09 -10.46
CA PRO A 13 7.71 18.25 -10.71
C PRO A 13 8.51 17.08 -10.11
N LYS A 14 9.61 16.68 -10.78
CA LYS A 14 10.50 15.61 -10.31
C LYS A 14 10.97 15.91 -8.88
N GLY A 15 10.49 15.12 -7.92
CA GLY A 15 10.82 15.24 -6.49
C GLY A 15 9.61 15.39 -5.57
N GLU A 16 8.42 15.75 -6.09
CA GLU A 16 7.19 15.78 -5.28
C GLU A 16 6.46 14.45 -5.30
N VAL A 17 6.10 13.94 -4.12
CA VAL A 17 5.26 12.74 -3.96
C VAL A 17 3.95 12.97 -4.72
N SER A 18 3.64 12.09 -5.67
CA SER A 18 2.45 12.19 -6.50
C SER A 18 1.16 12.02 -5.68
N ALA A 19 0.05 12.52 -6.22
CA ALA A 19 -1.27 12.30 -5.62
C ALA A 19 -1.54 10.79 -5.43
N ARG A 20 -1.13 9.96 -6.40
CA ARG A 20 -1.27 8.50 -6.32
C ARG A 20 -0.54 7.92 -5.12
N GLU A 21 0.73 8.30 -4.94
CA GLU A 21 1.55 7.81 -3.84
C GLU A 21 1.01 8.28 -2.48
N ARG A 22 0.59 9.54 -2.36
CA ARG A 22 -0.01 10.04 -1.10
C ARG A 22 -1.29 9.29 -0.73
N ILE A 23 -2.17 9.04 -1.70
CA ILE A 23 -3.40 8.27 -1.49
C ILE A 23 -3.05 6.85 -1.04
N LEU A 24 -2.19 6.17 -1.79
CA LEU A 24 -1.84 4.78 -1.52
C LEU A 24 -1.15 4.63 -0.16
N ALA A 25 -0.22 5.52 0.18
CA ALA A 25 0.46 5.50 1.47
C ALA A 25 -0.53 5.72 2.63
N THR A 26 -1.41 6.72 2.51
CA THR A 26 -2.44 7.03 3.52
C THR A 26 -3.42 5.87 3.69
N ALA A 27 -3.96 5.36 2.58
CA ALA A 27 -4.87 4.23 2.60
C ALA A 27 -4.19 2.99 3.17
N SER A 28 -2.93 2.74 2.84
CA SER A 28 -2.18 1.58 3.34
C SER A 28 -1.97 1.59 4.85
N ASP A 29 -1.74 2.76 5.44
CA ASP A 29 -1.64 2.90 6.90
C ASP A 29 -3.01 2.68 7.56
N LEU A 30 -4.03 3.40 7.09
CA LEU A 30 -5.39 3.33 7.63
C LEU A 30 -5.99 1.91 7.52
N PHE A 31 -5.92 1.30 6.33
CA PHE A 31 -6.41 -0.06 6.10
C PHE A 31 -5.73 -1.08 7.01
N TYR A 32 -4.41 -0.98 7.18
CA TYR A 32 -3.67 -1.92 8.01
C TYR A 32 -3.96 -1.74 9.50
N ARG A 33 -4.06 -0.49 9.99
CA ARG A 33 -4.24 -0.20 11.41
C ARG A 33 -5.69 -0.30 11.88
N GLU A 34 -6.63 0.17 11.07
CA GLU A 34 -8.02 0.36 11.47
C GLU A 34 -8.98 -0.64 10.78
N GLY A 35 -8.54 -1.28 9.70
CA GLY A 35 -9.34 -2.23 8.93
C GLY A 35 -9.92 -1.61 7.66
N ILE A 36 -10.06 -2.41 6.62
CA ILE A 36 -10.36 -1.95 5.27
C ILE A 36 -11.83 -1.54 5.13
N ARG A 37 -12.76 -2.29 5.71
CA ARG A 37 -14.20 -2.00 5.69
C ARG A 37 -14.54 -0.77 6.52
N ALA A 38 -13.85 -0.58 7.65
CA ALA A 38 -14.05 0.57 8.53
C ALA A 38 -13.67 1.90 7.88
N ILE A 39 -12.68 1.89 6.98
CA ILE A 39 -12.14 3.11 6.37
C ILE A 39 -12.88 3.45 5.08
N GLY A 40 -13.60 4.57 5.08
CA GLY A 40 -14.25 5.12 3.89
C GLY A 40 -13.29 5.90 2.98
N VAL A 41 -13.68 6.09 1.72
CA VAL A 41 -12.93 6.94 0.77
C VAL A 41 -12.80 8.37 1.27
N ASP A 42 -13.82 8.89 1.96
CA ASP A 42 -13.80 10.26 2.49
C ASP A 42 -12.73 10.43 3.60
N THR A 43 -12.54 9.44 4.45
CA THR A 43 -11.44 9.42 5.45
C THR A 43 -10.08 9.42 4.77
N VAL A 44 -9.91 8.65 3.70
CA VAL A 44 -8.66 8.64 2.93
C VAL A 44 -8.40 10.01 2.31
N VAL A 45 -9.40 10.63 1.68
CA VAL A 45 -9.35 11.98 1.09
C VAL A 45 -8.91 13.02 2.12
N GLU A 46 -9.57 13.02 3.29
CA GLU A 46 -9.28 13.95 4.39
C GLU A 46 -7.82 13.81 4.84
N ARG A 47 -7.37 12.58 5.13
CA ARG A 47 -6.04 12.31 5.69
C ARG A 47 -4.91 12.48 4.68
N SER A 48 -5.18 12.23 3.39
CA SER A 48 -4.17 12.35 2.32
C SER A 48 -4.05 13.76 1.74
N GLY A 49 -4.96 14.67 2.10
CA GLY A 49 -4.97 16.06 1.64
C GLY A 49 -5.24 16.21 0.13
N VAL A 50 -5.77 15.18 -0.53
CA VAL A 50 -6.17 15.23 -1.94
C VAL A 50 -7.68 15.17 -2.08
N SER A 51 -8.22 15.83 -3.10
CA SER A 51 -9.66 15.84 -3.34
C SER A 51 -10.20 14.47 -3.78
N LYS A 52 -11.47 14.21 -3.45
CA LYS A 52 -12.21 13.02 -3.91
C LYS A 52 -12.17 12.83 -5.42
N THR A 53 -12.30 13.91 -6.19
CA THR A 53 -12.13 13.88 -7.67
C THR A 53 -10.73 13.44 -8.08
N SER A 54 -9.68 13.88 -7.38
CA SER A 54 -8.31 13.46 -7.67
C SER A 54 -8.09 11.99 -7.32
N LEU A 55 -8.71 11.50 -6.23
CA LEU A 55 -8.65 10.08 -5.86
C LEU A 55 -9.27 9.20 -6.95
N TYR A 56 -10.50 9.51 -7.38
CA TYR A 56 -11.17 8.72 -8.40
C TYR A 56 -10.55 8.84 -9.80
N ARG A 57 -9.74 9.88 -10.05
CA ARG A 57 -8.94 9.98 -11.28
C ARG A 57 -7.75 9.00 -11.28
N VAL A 58 -7.32 8.54 -10.12
CA VAL A 58 -6.14 7.68 -9.95
C VAL A 58 -6.55 6.23 -9.64
N PHE A 59 -7.65 6.04 -8.91
CA PHE A 59 -8.20 4.74 -8.55
C PHE A 59 -9.69 4.71 -8.90
N ASP A 60 -10.08 3.84 -9.81
CA ASP A 60 -11.45 3.80 -10.35
C ASP A 60 -12.51 3.46 -9.29
N SER A 61 -12.10 2.78 -8.22
CA SER A 61 -12.97 2.42 -7.10
C SER A 61 -12.18 2.27 -5.80
N LYS A 62 -12.89 2.10 -4.67
CA LYS A 62 -12.26 1.68 -3.42
C LYS A 62 -11.60 0.32 -3.57
N ASP A 63 -12.20 -0.61 -4.31
CA ASP A 63 -11.64 -1.95 -4.52
C ASP A 63 -10.34 -1.88 -5.33
N ALA A 64 -10.24 -1.00 -6.32
CA ALA A 64 -8.99 -0.74 -7.03
C ALA A 64 -7.88 -0.20 -6.11
N LEU A 65 -8.26 0.64 -5.14
CA LEU A 65 -7.34 1.11 -4.10
C LEU A 65 -6.93 0.00 -3.12
N ILE A 66 -7.85 -0.91 -2.78
CA ILE A 66 -7.56 -2.10 -1.96
C ILE A 66 -6.61 -3.05 -2.71
N SER A 67 -6.81 -3.30 -4.00
CA SER A 67 -5.89 -4.08 -4.83
C SER A 67 -4.50 -3.45 -4.87
N ALA A 68 -4.42 -2.13 -5.02
CA ALA A 68 -3.14 -1.41 -5.01
C ALA A 68 -2.45 -1.50 -3.64
N PHE A 69 -3.20 -1.44 -2.54
CA PHE A 69 -2.67 -1.68 -1.19
C PHE A 69 -2.08 -3.08 -1.07
N ALA A 70 -2.80 -4.11 -1.52
CA ALA A 70 -2.34 -5.49 -1.41
C ALA A 70 -1.09 -5.75 -2.26
N ALA A 71 -1.07 -5.25 -3.50
CA ALA A 71 0.10 -5.31 -4.37
C ALA A 71 1.31 -4.58 -3.76
N GLU A 72 1.10 -3.45 -3.09
CA GLU A 72 2.18 -2.75 -2.39
C GLU A 72 2.73 -3.55 -1.20
N LYS A 73 1.85 -4.21 -0.42
CA LYS A 73 2.30 -5.07 0.69
C LYS A 73 3.06 -6.30 0.19
N ASP A 74 2.66 -6.87 -0.95
CA ASP A 74 3.36 -7.96 -1.62
C ASP A 74 4.75 -7.53 -2.09
N ARG A 75 4.81 -6.45 -2.87
CA ARG A 75 6.06 -5.85 -3.34
C ARG A 75 7.03 -5.55 -2.20
N MET A 76 6.55 -4.97 -1.10
CA MET A 76 7.39 -4.66 0.07
C MET A 76 7.91 -5.94 0.76
N PHE A 77 7.10 -6.99 0.84
CA PHE A 77 7.50 -8.26 1.45
C PHE A 77 8.58 -8.95 0.63
N TRP A 78 8.37 -9.08 -0.69
CA TRP A 78 9.36 -9.70 -1.57
C TRP A 78 10.63 -8.87 -1.72
N ALA A 79 10.54 -7.54 -1.79
CA ALA A 79 11.73 -6.70 -1.78
C ALA A 79 12.58 -6.89 -0.52
N TRP A 80 11.95 -7.08 0.64
CA TRP A 80 12.67 -7.43 1.87
C TRP A 80 13.26 -8.84 1.80
N TRP A 81 12.49 -9.82 1.31
CA TRP A 81 12.94 -11.20 1.16
C TRP A 81 14.18 -11.29 0.26
N ASP A 82 14.11 -10.71 -0.93
CA ASP A 82 15.19 -10.70 -1.93
C ASP A 82 16.46 -10.04 -1.38
N ASP A 83 16.32 -8.98 -0.57
CA ASP A 83 17.45 -8.33 0.09
C ASP A 83 18.11 -9.23 1.14
N VAL A 84 17.32 -10.00 1.90
CA VAL A 84 17.87 -10.99 2.85
C VAL A 84 18.54 -12.14 2.09
N GLU A 85 17.89 -12.67 1.06
CA GLU A 85 18.44 -13.74 0.22
C GLU A 85 19.78 -13.36 -0.38
N LYS A 86 19.85 -12.18 -1.02
CA LYS A 86 21.09 -11.66 -1.60
C LYS A 86 22.24 -11.53 -0.60
N LYS A 87 21.95 -11.19 0.65
CA LYS A 87 22.97 -11.03 1.71
C LYS A 87 23.49 -12.37 2.25
N HIS A 88 22.73 -13.44 2.09
CA HIS A 88 23.03 -14.77 2.66
C HIS A 88 23.07 -15.88 1.60
N ALA A 89 23.31 -15.54 0.33
CA ALA A 89 23.22 -16.45 -0.82
C ALA A 89 24.12 -17.70 -0.69
N GLU A 90 25.27 -17.57 -0.04
CA GLU A 90 26.26 -18.66 0.12
C GLU A 90 26.10 -19.45 1.43
N ASP A 91 25.13 -19.09 2.29
CA ASP A 91 24.91 -19.75 3.59
C ASP A 91 23.42 -19.97 3.85
N PRO A 92 22.90 -21.16 3.50
CA PRO A 92 21.49 -21.51 3.68
C PRO A 92 21.03 -21.46 5.14
N ARG A 93 21.92 -21.74 6.11
CA ARG A 93 21.56 -21.72 7.52
C ARG A 93 21.41 -20.28 7.99
N ALA A 94 22.36 -19.42 7.64
CA ALA A 94 22.28 -17.99 7.94
C ALA A 94 21.08 -17.32 7.25
N LEU A 95 20.74 -17.72 6.02
CA LEU A 95 19.53 -17.26 5.33
C LEU A 95 18.26 -17.58 6.14
N LEU A 96 18.10 -18.83 6.56
CA LEU A 96 16.94 -19.25 7.37
C LEU A 96 16.87 -18.46 8.68
N ASP A 97 18.00 -18.32 9.38
CA ASP A 97 18.05 -17.58 10.65
C ASP A 97 17.72 -16.09 10.45
N ALA A 98 18.17 -15.49 9.35
CA ALA A 98 17.90 -14.09 9.01
C ALA A 98 16.42 -13.85 8.66
N LEU A 99 15.80 -14.75 7.89
CA LEU A 99 14.37 -14.69 7.56
C LEU A 99 13.50 -14.82 8.81
N LEU A 100 13.77 -15.84 9.65
CA LEU A 100 13.03 -16.05 10.90
C LEU A 100 13.20 -14.85 11.85
N SER A 101 14.42 -14.33 11.98
CA SER A 101 14.70 -13.16 12.81
C SER A 101 13.98 -11.91 12.29
N GLY A 102 13.93 -11.71 10.98
CA GLY A 102 13.22 -10.58 10.38
C GLY A 102 11.70 -10.65 10.59
N ILE A 103 11.12 -11.84 10.46
CA ILE A 103 9.70 -12.09 10.78
C ILE A 103 9.45 -11.83 12.28
N ALA A 104 10.29 -12.37 13.16
CA ALA A 104 10.18 -12.17 14.60
C ALA A 104 10.26 -10.68 14.98
N LYS A 105 11.19 -9.93 14.39
CA LYS A 105 11.30 -8.46 14.58
C LYS A 105 10.03 -7.73 14.13
N ARG A 106 9.44 -8.15 13.00
CA ARG A 106 8.19 -7.56 12.50
C ARG A 106 7.03 -7.84 13.46
N ILE A 107 6.92 -9.07 13.98
CA ILE A 107 5.89 -9.45 14.96
C ILE A 107 6.06 -8.70 16.29
N ALA A 108 7.30 -8.50 16.73
CA ALA A 108 7.61 -7.81 17.98
C ALA A 108 7.37 -6.28 17.92
N ASN A 109 7.12 -5.71 16.75
CA ASN A 109 6.82 -4.29 16.62
C ASN A 109 5.43 -3.99 17.22
N PRO A 110 5.28 -3.02 18.15
CA PRO A 110 3.98 -2.66 18.74
C PRO A 110 2.92 -2.22 17.72
N ALA A 111 3.33 -1.74 16.55
CA ALA A 111 2.44 -1.38 15.44
C ALA A 111 2.04 -2.59 14.56
N PHE A 112 2.53 -3.79 14.87
CA PHE A 112 2.18 -4.99 14.12
C PHE A 112 0.72 -5.38 14.38
N ARG A 113 -0.06 -5.43 13.31
CA ARG A 113 -1.49 -5.77 13.30
C ARG A 113 -1.69 -7.09 12.54
N GLY A 114 -0.77 -8.04 12.68
CA GLY A 114 -0.85 -9.31 11.95
C GLY A 114 -0.42 -9.22 10.48
N CYS A 115 -0.68 -10.29 9.73
CA CYS A 115 -0.37 -10.33 8.30
C CYS A 115 -1.40 -9.50 7.51
N PRO A 116 -0.96 -8.54 6.67
CA PRO A 116 -1.89 -7.72 5.88
C PRO A 116 -2.79 -8.56 4.97
N PHE A 117 -2.29 -9.67 4.42
CA PHE A 117 -3.07 -10.57 3.56
C PHE A 117 -4.12 -11.37 4.33
N LEU A 118 -3.78 -11.88 5.52
CA LEU A 118 -4.76 -12.60 6.36
C LEU A 118 -5.88 -11.66 6.82
N ASN A 119 -5.55 -10.42 7.20
CA ASN A 119 -6.55 -9.42 7.56
C ASN A 119 -7.47 -9.10 6.38
N LEU A 120 -6.89 -8.88 5.20
CA LEU A 120 -7.62 -8.66 3.95
C LEU A 120 -8.57 -9.81 3.62
N MET A 121 -8.12 -11.06 3.68
CA MET A 121 -8.97 -12.23 3.43
C MET A 121 -10.06 -12.41 4.50
N THR A 122 -9.78 -12.02 5.75
CA THR A 122 -10.79 -12.04 6.82
C THR A 122 -11.90 -11.03 6.55
N GLU A 123 -11.54 -9.85 6.03
CA GLU A 123 -12.52 -8.83 5.65
C GLU A 123 -13.20 -9.11 4.30
N PHE A 124 -12.58 -9.86 3.40
CA PHE A 124 -13.12 -10.16 2.07
C PHE A 124 -13.04 -11.67 1.79
N PRO A 125 -14.00 -12.47 2.29
CA PRO A 125 -13.97 -13.93 2.14
C PRO A 125 -14.25 -14.41 0.71
N ASP A 126 -14.86 -13.58 -0.14
CA ASP A 126 -15.05 -13.88 -1.57
C ASP A 126 -13.70 -13.92 -2.30
N GLY A 127 -13.39 -15.04 -2.95
CA GLY A 127 -12.15 -15.26 -3.71
C GLY A 127 -12.02 -14.37 -4.94
N ASN A 128 -13.14 -13.88 -5.48
CA ASN A 128 -13.16 -13.04 -6.68
C ASN A 128 -12.98 -11.55 -6.36
N HIS A 129 -12.86 -11.18 -5.09
CA HIS A 129 -12.65 -9.79 -4.72
C HIS A 129 -11.33 -9.28 -5.33
N PRO A 130 -11.30 -8.11 -6.02
CA PRO A 130 -10.09 -7.61 -6.69
C PRO A 130 -8.89 -7.47 -5.73
N GLY A 131 -9.17 -7.19 -4.47
CA GLY A 131 -8.20 -7.18 -3.39
C GLY A 131 -7.72 -8.58 -2.96
N ARG A 132 -7.89 -9.65 -3.74
CA ARG A 132 -7.29 -10.97 -3.51
C ARG A 132 -6.46 -11.50 -4.68
N ALA A 133 -6.42 -10.76 -5.79
CA ALA A 133 -5.55 -11.05 -6.92
C ALA A 133 -4.17 -10.45 -6.64
N HIS A 134 -3.24 -11.25 -6.14
CA HIS A 134 -1.84 -10.87 -5.87
C HIS A 134 -0.93 -11.97 -6.41
#